data_AF-Q65WF4-F1
#
_entry.id   AF-Q65WF4-F1
#
_cell.length_a   1.000
_cell.length_b   1.000
_cell.length_c   1.000
_cell.angle_alpha   90.00
_cell.angle_beta   90.00
_cell.angle_gamma   90.00
#
_symmetry.space_group_name_H-M   'P 1'
#
loop_
_entity.id
_entity.type
_entity.pdbx_description
1 polymer ?
#
loop_
_entity_poly.entity_id
_entity_poly.type
_entity_poly.pdbx_seq_one_letter_code
_entity_poly.pdbx_strand_id
1 'polypeptide(L)' 'MEQEKINAALARVQEAGYKSSLMLALAEWAEQKLRQGETLDVASLSAWAADPTRKKAYSFAVNRFLAEFSDSASKDK' A
#
# COMPACT_ATOMS: atom_id res chain seq x y z
N MET A 1 4.74 -31.65 2.14
CA MET A 1 4.72 -31.32 0.70
C MET A 1 3.41 -30.70 0.21
N GLU A 2 2.22 -31.26 0.44
CA GLU A 2 0.96 -30.61 0.00
C GLU A 2 0.65 -29.31 0.78
N GLN A 3 0.79 -29.33 2.11
CA GLN A 3 0.56 -28.14 2.95
C GLN A 3 1.50 -26.98 2.59
N GLU A 4 2.76 -27.26 2.27
CA GLU A 4 3.75 -26.24 1.87
C GLU A 4 3.38 -25.60 0.53
N LYS A 5 2.89 -26.39 -0.43
CA LYS A 5 2.38 -25.88 -1.71
C LYS A 5 1.15 -25.00 -1.53
N ILE A 6 0.23 -25.39 -0.64
CA ILE A 6 -0.96 -24.59 -0.29
C ILE A 6 -0.55 -23.27 0.36
N ASN A 7 0.35 -23.31 1.36
CA ASN A 7 0.84 -22.10 2.03
C ASN A 7 1.56 -21.16 1.05
N ALA A 8 2.37 -21.69 0.15
CA ALA A 8 3.04 -20.89 -0.88
C ALA A 8 2.05 -20.27 -1.88
N ALA A 9 1.00 -20.98 -2.27
CA ALA A 9 -0.06 -20.45 -3.11
C ALA A 9 -0.85 -19.33 -2.41
N LEU A 10 -1.20 -19.53 -1.13
CA LEU A 10 -1.86 -18.51 -0.31
C LEU A 10 -1.01 -17.24 -0.19
N ALA A 11 0.30 -17.39 0.07
CA ALA A 11 1.21 -16.26 0.15
C ALA A 11 1.26 -15.46 -1.18
N ARG A 12 1.26 -16.13 -2.32
CA ARG A 12 1.22 -15.46 -3.64
C ARG A 12 -0.09 -14.72 -3.87
N VAL A 13 -1.22 -15.30 -3.49
CA VAL A 13 -2.53 -14.64 -3.61
C VAL A 13 -2.61 -13.41 -2.71
N GLN A 14 -2.12 -13.51 -1.48
CA GLN A 14 -2.04 -12.36 -0.56
C GLN A 14 -1.15 -11.26 -1.11
N GLU A 15 0.01 -11.61 -1.67
CA GLU A 15 0.94 -10.65 -2.27
C GLU A 15 0.35 -9.98 -3.53
N ALA A 16 -0.37 -10.73 -4.37
CA ALA A 16 -1.08 -10.16 -5.52
C ALA A 16 -2.24 -9.23 -5.08
N GLY A 17 -2.97 -9.61 -4.03
CA GLY A 17 -4.03 -8.79 -3.44
C GLY A 17 -3.49 -7.49 -2.83
N TYR A 18 -2.33 -7.56 -2.17
CA TYR A 18 -1.60 -6.40 -1.66
C TYR A 18 -1.20 -5.46 -2.79
N LYS A 19 -0.50 -5.95 -3.82
CA LYS A 19 -0.02 -5.13 -4.94
C LYS A 19 -1.16 -4.45 -5.70
N SER A 20 -2.24 -5.18 -5.98
CA SER A 20 -3.40 -4.61 -6.66
C SER A 20 -4.09 -3.53 -5.83
N SER A 21 -4.26 -3.76 -4.53
CA SER A 21 -4.81 -2.75 -3.60
C SER A 21 -3.92 -1.51 -3.53
N LEU A 22 -2.60 -1.68 -3.48
CA LEU A 22 -1.64 -0.58 -3.45
C LEU A 22 -1.69 0.26 -4.73
N MET A 23 -1.69 -0.37 -5.91
CA MET A 23 -1.75 0.36 -7.19
C MET A 23 -3.02 1.21 -7.31
N LEU A 24 -4.17 0.64 -6.95
CA LEU A 24 -5.44 1.38 -6.96
C LEU A 24 -5.43 2.53 -5.94
N ALA A 25 -4.92 2.29 -4.75
CA ALA A 25 -4.81 3.32 -3.71
C ALA A 25 -3.94 4.49 -4.15
N LEU A 26 -2.76 4.21 -4.72
CA LEU A 26 -1.84 5.23 -5.21
C LEU A 26 -2.43 6.03 -6.37
N ALA A 27 -3.14 5.37 -7.30
CA ALA A 27 -3.80 6.04 -8.41
C ALA A 27 -4.91 6.99 -7.93
N GLU A 28 -5.76 6.54 -7.01
CA GLU A 28 -6.86 7.36 -6.46
C GLU A 28 -6.32 8.55 -5.65
N TRP A 29 -5.31 8.32 -4.80
CA TRP A 29 -4.62 9.39 -4.08
C TRP A 29 -4.00 10.41 -5.03
N ALA A 30 -3.26 9.95 -6.04
CA ALA A 30 -2.58 10.83 -6.98
C ALA A 30 -3.58 11.65 -7.80
N GLU A 31 -4.66 11.02 -8.28
CA GLU A 31 -5.73 11.73 -8.98
C GLU A 31 -6.33 12.84 -8.11
N GLN A 32 -6.65 12.53 -6.85
CA GLN A 32 -7.22 13.50 -5.92
C GLN A 32 -6.29 14.70 -5.71
N LYS A 33 -5.01 14.45 -5.45
CA LYS A 33 -4.02 15.51 -5.21
C LYS A 33 -3.76 16.37 -6.45
N LEU A 34 -3.65 15.75 -7.63
CA LEU A 34 -3.47 16.47 -8.89
C LEU A 34 -4.67 17.36 -9.21
N ARG A 35 -5.91 16.91 -8.96
CA ARG A 35 -7.12 17.74 -9.13
C ARG A 35 -7.14 18.95 -8.19
N GLN A 36 -6.50 18.85 -7.03
CA GLN A 36 -6.42 19.91 -6.02
C GLN A 36 -5.19 20.82 -6.19
N GLY A 37 -4.30 20.51 -7.14
CA GLY A 37 -3.03 21.22 -7.30
C GLY A 37 -2.07 21.00 -6.11
N GLU A 38 -2.24 19.91 -5.37
CA GLU A 38 -1.45 19.58 -4.19
C GLU A 38 -0.25 18.68 -4.52
N THR A 39 0.72 18.64 -3.60
CA THR A 39 1.95 17.84 -3.77
C THR A 39 1.73 16.36 -3.44
N LEU A 40 2.37 15.50 -4.23
CA LEU A 40 2.45 14.05 -4.00
C LEU A 40 3.62 13.74 -3.06
N ASP A 41 3.37 13.77 -1.76
CA ASP A 41 4.37 13.46 -0.73
C ASP A 41 3.90 12.36 0.25
N VAL A 42 4.86 11.84 1.02
CA VAL A 42 4.62 10.73 1.95
C VAL A 42 3.63 11.11 3.05
N ALA A 43 3.66 12.35 3.55
CA ALA A 43 2.76 12.80 4.61
C ALA A 43 1.32 12.87 4.08
N SER A 44 1.13 13.36 2.85
CA SER A 44 -0.16 13.48 2.21
C SER A 44 -0.75 12.11 1.82
N LEU A 45 0.10 11.15 1.46
CA LEU A 45 -0.30 9.75 1.25
C LEU A 45 -0.70 9.07 2.57
N SER A 46 0.06 9.27 3.65
CA SER A 46 -0.26 8.73 4.97
C SER A 46 -1.58 9.30 5.51
N ALA A 47 -1.78 10.61 5.42
CA ALA A 47 -3.03 11.26 5.81
C ALA A 47 -4.21 10.76 4.97
N TRP A 48 -4.02 10.58 3.67
CA TRP A 48 -5.04 10.02 2.78
C TRP A 48 -5.43 8.60 3.18
N ALA A 49 -4.47 7.74 3.53
CA ALA A 49 -4.75 6.37 3.97
C ALA A 49 -5.42 6.27 5.34
N ALA A 50 -5.22 7.27 6.21
CA ALA A 50 -5.84 7.36 7.53
C ALA A 50 -7.28 7.89 7.51
N ASP A 51 -7.76 8.40 6.36
CA ASP A 51 -9.13 8.88 6.20
C ASP A 51 -10.14 7.72 6.43
N PRO A 52 -11.10 7.87 7.36
CA PRO A 52 -12.03 6.82 7.74
C PRO A 52 -12.99 6.42 6.61
N THR A 53 -13.11 7.23 5.56
CA THR A 53 -13.95 6.94 4.39
C THR A 53 -13.27 6.00 3.39
N ARG A 54 -11.97 5.71 3.57
CA ARG A 54 -11.22 4.85 2.66
C ARG A 54 -11.54 3.38 2.85
N LYS A 55 -11.40 2.64 1.74
CA LYS A 55 -11.48 1.18 1.78
C LYS A 55 -10.35 0.65 2.66
N LYS A 56 -10.69 -0.21 3.63
CA LYS A 56 -9.71 -0.83 4.55
C LYS A 56 -8.54 -1.49 3.82
N ALA A 57 -8.78 -2.11 2.66
CA ALA A 57 -7.73 -2.72 1.85
C ALA A 57 -6.70 -1.70 1.34
N TYR A 58 -7.13 -0.48 1.00
CA TYR A 58 -6.24 0.60 0.56
C TYR A 58 -5.43 1.14 1.73
N SER A 59 -6.09 1.45 2.86
CA SER A 59 -5.39 1.89 4.07
C SER A 59 -4.35 0.87 4.53
N PHE A 60 -4.71 -0.41 4.54
CA PHE A 60 -3.78 -1.50 4.86
C PHE A 60 -2.59 -1.55 3.88
N ALA A 61 -2.86 -1.52 2.57
CA ALA A 61 -1.81 -1.61 1.56
C ALA A 61 -0.85 -0.42 1.62
N VAL A 62 -1.37 0.80 1.77
CA VAL A 62 -0.52 2.00 1.90
C VAL A 62 0.31 1.94 3.19
N ASN A 63 -0.29 1.59 4.33
CA ASN A 63 0.44 1.52 5.60
C ASN A 63 1.55 0.46 5.57
N ARG A 64 1.28 -0.71 4.98
CA ARG A 64 2.29 -1.74 4.77
C ARG A 64 3.42 -1.25 3.86
N PHE A 65 3.09 -0.62 2.74
CA PHE A 65 4.07 -0.06 1.81
C PHE A 65 4.98 0.99 2.49
N LEU A 66 4.38 1.91 3.26
CA LEU A 66 5.14 2.94 3.98
C LEU A 66 6.08 2.33 5.04
N ALA A 67 5.65 1.27 5.74
CA ALA A 67 6.49 0.53 6.66
C ALA A 67 7.68 -0.14 5.93
N GLU A 68 7.41 -0.87 4.83
CA GLU A 68 8.44 -1.51 4.01
C GLU A 68 9.46 -0.50 3.44
N PHE A 69 8.98 0.68 3.03
CA PHE A 69 9.83 1.77 2.56
C PHE A 69 10.75 2.32 3.66
N SER A 70 10.21 2.53 4.87
CA SER A 70 11.00 3.01 6.02
C SER A 70 12.04 2.00 6.50
N ASP A 71 11.72 0.70 6.48
CA ASP A 71 12.64 -0.37 6.84
C ASP A 71 13.79 -0.49 5.83
N SER A 72 13.49 -0.30 4.54
CA SER A 72 14.50 -0.31 3.47
C SER A 72 15.46 0.87 3.61
N ALA A 73 14.95 2.08 3.85
CA ALA A 73 15.76 3.27 4.07
C ALA A 73 16.65 3.19 5.32
N SER A 74 16.27 2.36 6.30
CA SER A 74 17.03 2.15 7.53
C SER A 74 18.15 1.11 7.40
N LYS A 75 18.09 0.22 6.40
CA LYS A 75 19.08 -0.84 6.15
C LYS A 75 20.22 -0.43 5.21
N ASP A 76 20.08 0.70 4.52
CA ASP A 76 21.14 1.31 3.69
C ASP A 76 22.09 2.22 4.48
N LYS A 77 22.02 2.24 5.83
CA LYS A 77 22.92 2.96 6.74
C LYS A 77 23.72 2.00 7.61
#